data_AF-A0A519V567-F1
#
_entry.id   AF-A0A519V567-F1
#
_cell.length_a   1.000
_cell.length_b   1.000
_cell.length_c   1.000
_cell.angle_alpha   90.00
_cell.angle_beta   90.00
_cell.angle_gamma   90.00
#
_symmetry.space_group_name_H-M   'P 1'
#
loop_
_entity.id
_entity.type
_entity.pdbx_description
1 polymer ?
#
loop_
_entity_poly.entity_id
_entity_poly.type
_entity_poly.pdbx_seq_one_letter_code
_entity_poly.pdbx_strand_id
1 'polypeptide(L)'
;AKLAAMEALYKTEKPAPLLIGGIVNEKKKEVNYAIEIPGALSFLAHGDFNAEVKGLDQIPENEHPPVAITHYAFQIMVGIGSFLVLLSLMYFFVLWRNKSVLNKRWLLKIFVLAIPLGYIALEAGWVVTEVGRQPWIIYGIMRTKDAVTPMPGIAWSFYLFTVIYASLSVIVIALLYRQIKMVPTLYSGSIDSSTTKAD
;
A
#
# COMPACT_ATOMS: atom_id res chain seq x y z
N ALA A 1 -3.45 -3.13 -19.75
CA ALA A 1 -3.49 -1.77 -19.19
C ALA A 1 -2.91 -1.71 -17.78
N LYS A 2 -3.55 -2.38 -16.80
CA LYS A 2 -3.19 -2.23 -15.38
C LYS A 2 -1.76 -2.61 -15.01
N LEU A 3 -1.28 -3.79 -15.44
CA LEU A 3 0.10 -4.23 -15.17
C LEU A 3 1.13 -3.30 -15.80
N ALA A 4 0.92 -2.91 -17.07
CA ALA A 4 1.78 -1.94 -17.75
C ALA A 4 1.79 -0.56 -17.06
N ALA A 5 0.67 -0.13 -16.47
CA ALA A 5 0.60 1.12 -15.73
C ALA A 5 1.23 1.05 -14.32
N MET A 6 1.20 -0.11 -13.65
CA MET A 6 1.91 -0.33 -12.38
C MET A 6 3.43 -0.23 -12.56
N GLU A 7 3.93 -0.70 -13.69
CA GLU A 7 5.35 -0.73 -14.02
C GLU A 7 5.78 0.46 -14.89
N ALA A 8 4.87 1.39 -15.18
CA ALA A 8 5.10 2.50 -16.11
C ALA A 8 5.74 2.05 -17.45
N LEU A 9 5.37 0.86 -17.93
CA LEU A 9 5.85 0.26 -19.16
C LEU A 9 5.12 0.89 -20.36
N TYR A 10 5.73 1.93 -20.92
CA TYR A 10 5.15 2.66 -22.05
C TYR A 10 5.28 1.92 -23.38
N LYS A 11 6.37 1.18 -23.58
CA LYS A 11 6.65 0.41 -24.80
C LYS A 11 6.60 -1.08 -24.52
N THR A 12 6.13 -1.85 -25.48
CA THR A 12 6.14 -3.31 -25.40
C THR A 12 7.58 -3.81 -25.53
N GLU A 13 8.02 -4.63 -24.57
CA GLU A 13 9.41 -5.10 -24.47
C GLU A 13 9.50 -6.60 -24.24
N LYS A 14 10.60 -7.18 -24.73
CA LYS A 14 10.96 -8.60 -24.60
C LYS A 14 12.48 -8.73 -24.52
N PRO A 15 13.08 -9.05 -23.36
CA PRO A 15 12.43 -9.23 -22.05
C PRO A 15 12.06 -7.88 -21.41
N ALA A 16 10.95 -7.83 -20.67
CA ALA A 16 10.51 -6.62 -19.98
C ALA A 16 11.21 -6.47 -18.61
N PRO A 17 11.79 -5.29 -18.31
CA PRO A 17 12.45 -5.03 -17.03
C PRO A 17 11.47 -4.63 -15.93
N LEU A 18 11.71 -5.07 -14.70
CA LEU A 18 11.02 -4.54 -13.50
C LEU A 18 11.63 -3.21 -13.09
N LEU A 19 10.81 -2.18 -12.97
CA LEU A 19 11.26 -0.87 -12.51
C LEU A 19 11.11 -0.79 -11.00
N ILE A 20 12.20 -0.47 -10.29
CA ILE A 20 12.16 -0.15 -8.86
C ILE A 20 12.40 1.36 -8.71
N GLY A 21 11.41 2.03 -8.13
CA GLY A 21 11.38 3.49 -8.04
C GLY A 21 11.33 4.18 -9.40
N GLY A 22 11.92 5.36 -9.49
CA GLY A 22 11.90 6.19 -10.68
C GLY A 22 10.78 7.23 -10.68
N ILE A 23 11.03 8.34 -11.38
CA ILE A 23 10.11 9.47 -11.52
C ILE A 23 9.44 9.36 -12.88
N VAL A 24 8.15 9.09 -12.87
CA VAL A 24 7.33 8.96 -14.08
C VAL A 24 7.13 10.33 -14.72
N ASN A 25 7.48 10.46 -16.00
CA ASN A 25 7.19 11.63 -16.81
C ASN A 25 6.14 11.29 -17.88
N GLU A 26 4.88 11.56 -17.58
CA GLU A 26 3.77 11.24 -18.48
C GLU A 26 3.84 11.99 -19.82
N LYS A 27 4.43 13.20 -19.85
CA LYS A 27 4.58 13.98 -21.10
C LYS A 27 5.57 13.33 -22.07
N LYS A 28 6.65 12.78 -21.53
CA LYS A 28 7.70 12.11 -22.32
C LYS A 28 7.46 10.61 -22.49
N LYS A 29 6.51 10.03 -21.73
CA LYS A 29 6.26 8.58 -21.66
C LYS A 29 7.54 7.80 -21.31
N GLU A 30 8.26 8.32 -20.32
CA GLU A 30 9.55 7.79 -19.84
C GLU A 30 9.60 7.83 -18.31
N VAL A 31 10.37 6.92 -17.73
CA VAL A 31 10.65 6.88 -16.29
C VAL A 31 12.12 7.24 -16.08
N ASN A 32 12.38 8.31 -15.34
CA ASN A 32 13.75 8.74 -15.05
C ASN A 32 14.21 8.19 -13.70
N TYR A 33 15.50 7.91 -13.53
CA TYR A 33 16.09 7.45 -12.25
C TYR A 33 15.52 6.13 -11.70
N ALA A 34 14.92 5.29 -12.55
CA ALA A 34 14.49 3.95 -12.14
C ALA A 34 15.68 2.98 -12.10
N ILE A 35 15.62 2.02 -11.20
CA ILE A 35 16.52 0.86 -11.20
C ILE A 35 15.81 -0.25 -11.96
N GLU A 36 16.40 -0.71 -13.08
CA GLU A 36 15.81 -1.71 -13.95
C GLU A 36 16.39 -3.10 -13.67
N ILE A 37 15.53 -4.07 -13.40
CA ILE A 37 15.92 -5.48 -13.27
C ILE A 37 15.44 -6.23 -14.52
N PRO A 38 16.34 -6.61 -15.44
CA PRO A 38 15.96 -7.18 -16.72
C PRO A 38 15.26 -8.54 -16.56
N GLY A 39 14.16 -8.74 -17.29
CA GLY A 39 13.40 -10.00 -17.33
C GLY A 39 12.60 -10.36 -16.08
N ALA A 40 12.74 -9.60 -14.99
CA ALA A 40 11.97 -9.84 -13.76
C ALA A 40 10.46 -9.64 -13.99
N LEU A 41 10.05 -8.68 -14.82
CA LEU A 41 8.62 -8.53 -15.16
C LEU A 41 8.09 -9.63 -16.06
N SER A 42 8.87 -10.03 -17.07
CA SER A 42 8.50 -11.16 -17.92
C SER A 42 8.27 -12.42 -17.09
N PHE A 43 9.14 -12.67 -16.11
CA PHE A 43 8.99 -13.78 -15.17
C PHE A 43 7.76 -13.63 -14.27
N LEU A 44 7.52 -12.45 -13.69
CA LEU A 44 6.37 -12.22 -12.80
C LEU A 44 5.02 -12.28 -13.55
N ALA A 45 4.99 -11.86 -14.82
CA ALA A 45 3.77 -11.84 -15.62
C ALA A 45 3.45 -13.19 -16.27
N HIS A 46 4.47 -13.91 -16.75
CA HIS A 46 4.29 -15.10 -17.60
C HIS A 46 5.07 -16.34 -17.13
N GLY A 47 5.91 -16.23 -16.10
CA GLY A 47 6.77 -17.32 -15.63
C GLY A 47 8.00 -17.58 -16.51
N ASP A 48 8.24 -16.76 -17.53
CA ASP A 48 9.36 -16.88 -18.47
C ASP A 48 10.09 -15.53 -18.57
N PHE A 49 11.39 -15.53 -18.32
CA PHE A 49 12.24 -14.33 -18.40
C PHE A 49 12.28 -13.72 -19.80
N ASN A 50 11.98 -14.48 -20.85
CA ASN A 50 11.97 -14.01 -22.23
C ASN A 50 10.56 -13.72 -22.75
N ALA A 51 9.52 -13.75 -21.91
CA ALA A 51 8.17 -13.42 -22.36
C ALA A 51 8.03 -11.94 -22.72
N GLU A 52 7.25 -11.66 -23.76
CA GLU A 52 6.91 -10.29 -24.17
C GLU A 52 5.80 -9.74 -23.26
N VAL A 53 6.01 -8.54 -22.71
CA VAL A 53 4.99 -7.86 -21.90
C VAL A 53 4.46 -6.67 -22.68
N LYS A 54 3.15 -6.67 -22.92
CA LYS A 54 2.46 -5.60 -23.65
C LYS A 54 2.52 -4.28 -22.86
N GLY A 55 3.12 -3.27 -23.47
CA GLY A 55 3.18 -1.91 -22.96
C GLY A 55 1.90 -1.11 -23.21
N LEU A 56 1.91 0.14 -22.75
CA LEU A 56 0.81 1.09 -22.97
C LEU A 56 0.71 1.56 -24.44
N ASP A 57 1.75 1.40 -25.25
CA ASP A 57 1.77 1.70 -26.68
C ASP A 57 0.74 0.91 -27.50
N GLN A 58 0.41 -0.30 -27.05
CA GLN A 58 -0.59 -1.16 -27.69
C GLN A 58 -2.03 -0.86 -27.27
N ILE A 59 -2.22 0.11 -26.37
CA ILE A 59 -3.51 0.47 -25.79
C ILE A 59 -3.86 1.90 -26.21
N PRO A 60 -5.09 2.17 -26.65
CA PRO A 60 -5.54 3.53 -26.92
C PRO A 60 -5.34 4.46 -25.70
N GLU A 61 -4.83 5.67 -25.92
CA GLU A 61 -4.53 6.63 -24.83
C GLU A 61 -5.74 6.97 -23.96
N ASN A 62 -6.94 6.96 -24.54
CA ASN A 62 -8.20 7.19 -23.82
C ASN A 62 -8.57 6.05 -22.86
N GLU A 63 -7.85 4.93 -22.89
CA GLU A 63 -8.02 3.78 -21.99
C GLU A 63 -6.85 3.63 -21.01
N HIS A 64 -5.91 4.58 -21.01
CA HIS A 64 -4.79 4.56 -20.07
C HIS A 64 -5.29 4.96 -18.67
N PRO A 65 -5.03 4.16 -17.64
CA PRO A 65 -5.18 4.64 -16.26
C PRO A 65 -4.13 5.72 -15.97
N PRO A 66 -4.31 6.54 -14.91
CA PRO A 66 -3.30 7.48 -14.46
C PRO A 66 -2.00 6.77 -14.03
N VAL A 67 -1.01 6.72 -14.93
CA VAL A 67 0.19 5.88 -14.81
C VAL A 67 1.05 6.29 -13.62
N ALA A 68 1.26 7.60 -13.41
CA ALA A 68 2.10 8.06 -12.31
C ALA A 68 1.54 7.63 -10.94
N ILE A 69 0.24 7.79 -10.73
CA ILE A 69 -0.42 7.44 -9.47
C ILE A 69 -0.35 5.92 -9.25
N THR A 70 -0.65 5.12 -10.27
CA THR A 70 -0.63 3.67 -10.16
C THR A 70 0.78 3.13 -9.92
N HIS A 71 1.78 3.71 -10.56
CA HIS A 71 3.17 3.31 -10.40
C HIS A 71 3.68 3.59 -8.98
N TYR A 72 3.51 4.82 -8.47
CA TYR A 72 3.97 5.14 -7.12
C TYR A 72 3.24 4.34 -6.03
N ALA A 73 1.93 4.14 -6.19
CA ALA A 73 1.16 3.33 -5.25
C ALA A 73 1.65 1.86 -5.27
N PHE A 74 1.98 1.32 -6.44
CA PHE A 74 2.54 -0.03 -6.56
C PHE A 74 3.92 -0.14 -5.89
N GLN A 75 4.81 0.83 -6.13
CA GLN A 75 6.14 0.88 -5.51
C GLN A 75 6.06 0.96 -3.97
N ILE A 76 5.15 1.79 -3.44
CA ILE A 76 4.93 1.90 -1.99
C ILE A 76 4.40 0.58 -1.42
N MET A 77 3.41 -0.03 -2.07
CA MET A 77 2.82 -1.29 -1.64
C MET A 77 3.86 -2.41 -1.60
N VAL A 78 4.61 -2.61 -2.70
CA VAL A 78 5.64 -3.65 -2.78
C VAL A 78 6.79 -3.34 -1.83
N GLY A 79 7.26 -2.09 -1.77
CA GLY A 79 8.35 -1.69 -0.88
C GLY A 79 8.04 -1.94 0.59
N ILE A 80 6.84 -1.56 1.05
CA ILE A 80 6.41 -1.83 2.43
C ILE A 80 6.17 -3.32 2.65
N GLY A 81 5.53 -4.01 1.69
CA GLY A 81 5.28 -5.45 1.77
C GLY A 81 6.56 -6.27 1.93
N SER A 82 7.56 -6.01 1.08
CA SER A 82 8.89 -6.63 1.15
C SER A 82 9.60 -6.29 2.47
N PHE A 83 9.49 -5.04 2.93
CA PHE A 83 10.04 -4.63 4.23
C PHE A 83 9.41 -5.40 5.40
N LEU A 84 8.08 -5.55 5.43
CA LEU A 84 7.38 -6.30 6.48
C LEU A 84 7.72 -7.80 6.46
N VAL A 85 7.86 -8.38 5.27
CA VAL A 85 8.34 -9.78 5.12
C VAL A 85 9.76 -9.93 5.65
N LEU A 86 10.67 -9.03 5.28
CA LEU A 86 12.05 -9.03 5.78
C LEU A 86 12.10 -8.91 7.30
N LEU A 87 11.26 -8.05 7.88
CA LEU A 87 11.13 -7.84 9.32
C LEU A 87 10.63 -9.11 10.03
N SER A 88 9.65 -9.80 9.45
CA SER A 88 9.15 -11.10 9.94
C SER A 88 10.23 -12.20 9.90
N LEU A 89 10.96 -12.31 8.80
CA LEU A 89 12.08 -13.25 8.66
C LEU A 89 13.21 -12.93 9.64
N MET A 90 13.53 -11.65 9.82
CA MET A 90 14.52 -11.19 10.81
C MET A 90 14.10 -11.57 12.22
N TYR A 91 12.83 -11.40 12.58
CA TYR A 91 12.30 -11.81 13.88
C TYR A 91 12.46 -13.32 14.12
N PHE A 92 12.09 -14.14 13.14
CA PHE A 92 12.23 -15.60 13.22
C PHE A 92 13.70 -16.03 13.31
N PHE A 93 14.58 -15.37 12.56
CA PHE A 93 16.02 -15.62 12.62
C PHE A 93 16.62 -15.25 13.98
N VAL A 94 16.21 -14.12 14.57
CA VAL A 94 16.61 -13.71 15.92
C VAL A 94 16.10 -14.70 16.98
N LEU A 95 14.87 -15.20 16.84
CA LEU A 95 14.32 -16.23 17.73
C LEU A 95 15.15 -17.52 17.72
N TRP A 96 15.63 -17.93 16.55
CA TRP A 96 16.48 -19.11 16.41
C TRP A 96 17.88 -18.87 16.99
N ARG A 97 18.51 -17.72 16.71
CA ARG A 97 19.90 -17.48 17.08
C ARG A 97 20.11 -16.98 18.50
N ASN A 98 19.37 -15.94 18.93
CA ASN A 98 19.57 -15.32 20.24
C ASN A 98 18.35 -14.51 20.71
N LYS A 99 17.58 -15.10 21.64
CA LYS A 99 16.40 -14.47 22.25
C LYS A 99 16.70 -13.18 23.04
N SER A 100 17.95 -12.94 23.45
CA SER A 100 18.34 -11.72 24.19
C SER A 100 18.14 -10.44 23.36
N VAL A 101 18.22 -10.55 22.02
CA VAL A 101 18.08 -9.40 21.11
C VAL A 101 16.62 -8.91 21.03
N LEU A 102 15.65 -9.75 21.39
CA LEU A 102 14.22 -9.40 21.38
C LEU A 102 13.88 -8.24 22.32
N ASN A 103 14.62 -8.11 23.42
CA ASN A 103 14.42 -7.05 24.41
C ASN A 103 15.15 -5.74 24.06
N LYS A 104 15.82 -5.66 22.90
CA LYS A 104 16.52 -4.45 22.50
C LYS A 104 15.52 -3.40 21.99
N ARG A 105 15.62 -2.19 22.54
CA ARG A 105 14.72 -1.06 22.23
C ARG A 105 14.67 -0.70 20.74
N TRP A 106 15.75 -0.88 19.99
CA TRP A 106 15.78 -0.61 18.55
C TRP A 106 14.85 -1.54 17.76
N LEU A 107 14.85 -2.84 18.07
CA LEU A 107 13.97 -3.81 17.42
C LEU A 107 12.50 -3.53 17.75
N LEU A 108 12.19 -3.22 19.01
CA LEU A 108 10.83 -2.85 19.43
C LEU A 108 10.34 -1.57 18.74
N LYS A 109 11.21 -0.57 18.52
CA LYS A 109 10.86 0.64 17.76
C LYS A 109 10.50 0.32 16.30
N ILE A 110 11.19 -0.62 15.68
CA ILE A 110 10.89 -1.08 14.32
C ILE A 110 9.51 -1.74 14.26
N PHE A 111 9.16 -2.57 15.23
CA PHE A 111 7.81 -3.15 15.32
C PHE A 111 6.72 -2.10 15.51
N VAL A 112 6.96 -1.08 16.33
CA VAL A 112 6.01 0.03 16.50
C VAL A 112 5.84 0.80 15.18
N LEU A 113 6.91 1.00 14.41
CA LEU A 113 6.87 1.64 13.10
C LEU A 113 6.14 0.78 12.05
N ALA A 114 6.20 -0.54 12.16
CA ALA A 114 5.51 -1.46 11.25
C ALA A 114 3.98 -1.34 11.31
N ILE A 115 3.41 -0.92 12.46
CA ILE A 115 1.96 -0.77 12.65
C ILE A 115 1.36 0.22 11.63
N PRO A 116 1.76 1.51 11.56
CA PRO A 116 1.21 2.44 10.58
C PRO A 116 1.60 2.09 9.15
N LEU A 117 2.78 1.49 8.92
CA LEU A 117 3.21 1.08 7.58
C LEU A 117 2.27 0.05 6.95
N GLY A 118 1.76 -0.91 7.73
CA GLY A 118 0.78 -1.88 7.24
C GLY A 118 -0.50 -1.24 6.70
N TYR A 119 -1.01 -0.21 7.37
CA TYR A 119 -2.17 0.55 6.88
C TYR A 119 -1.86 1.31 5.58
N ILE A 120 -0.68 1.94 5.48
CA ILE A 120 -0.26 2.64 4.26
C ILE A 120 -0.16 1.68 3.08
N ALA A 121 0.39 0.48 3.28
CA ALA A 121 0.47 -0.54 2.24
C ALA A 121 -0.91 -1.01 1.77
N LEU A 122 -1.87 -1.13 2.68
CA LEU A 122 -3.25 -1.49 2.38
C LEU A 122 -3.93 -0.40 1.53
N GLU A 123 -3.82 0.87 1.92
CA GLU A 123 -4.37 1.99 1.16
C GLU A 123 -3.71 2.11 -0.23
N ALA A 124 -2.38 1.94 -0.28
CA ALA A 124 -1.66 1.92 -1.56
C ALA A 124 -2.14 0.78 -2.46
N GLY A 125 -2.39 -0.41 -1.91
CA GLY A 125 -2.97 -1.53 -2.65
C GLY A 125 -4.36 -1.23 -3.22
N TRP A 126 -5.23 -0.58 -2.46
CA TRP A 126 -6.53 -0.11 -2.96
C TRP A 126 -6.40 0.93 -4.06
N VAL A 127 -5.47 1.89 -3.92
CA VAL A 127 -5.19 2.88 -4.96
C VAL A 127 -4.73 2.19 -6.25
N VAL A 128 -3.82 1.23 -6.15
CA VAL A 128 -3.36 0.43 -7.30
C VAL A 128 -4.53 -0.30 -7.96
N THR A 129 -5.45 -0.87 -7.17
CA THR A 129 -6.53 -1.67 -7.73
C THR A 129 -7.63 -0.84 -8.37
N GLU A 130 -8.00 0.28 -7.74
CA GLU A 130 -9.08 1.17 -8.13
C GLU A 130 -8.66 2.19 -9.20
N VAL A 131 -7.56 2.90 -8.97
CA VAL A 131 -7.05 3.89 -9.95
C VAL A 131 -6.54 3.17 -11.20
N GLY A 132 -5.91 2.01 -11.05
CA GLY A 132 -5.47 1.18 -12.17
C GLY A 132 -6.61 0.57 -13.00
N ARG A 133 -7.86 0.66 -12.53
CA ARG A 133 -9.06 0.25 -13.28
C ARG A 133 -9.66 1.38 -14.12
N GLN A 134 -9.36 2.64 -13.78
CA GLN A 134 -9.79 3.79 -14.58
C GLN A 134 -9.31 3.64 -16.03
N PRO A 135 -10.12 4.01 -17.03
CA PRO A 135 -11.40 4.71 -16.97
C PRO A 135 -12.64 3.78 -16.89
N TRP A 136 -12.46 2.49 -16.62
CA TRP A 136 -13.53 1.50 -16.65
C TRP A 136 -14.17 1.31 -15.27
N ILE A 137 -15.50 1.18 -15.22
CA ILE A 137 -16.18 0.57 -14.07
C ILE A 137 -16.29 -0.93 -14.32
N ILE A 138 -16.85 -1.28 -15.48
CA ILE A 138 -16.91 -2.64 -15.99
C ILE A 138 -16.16 -2.64 -17.31
N TYR A 139 -15.08 -3.42 -17.36
CA TYR A 139 -14.18 -3.48 -18.51
C TYR A 139 -14.95 -3.86 -19.79
N GLY A 140 -14.81 -3.04 -20.84
CA GLY A 140 -15.47 -3.23 -22.14
C GLY A 140 -16.98 -2.97 -22.17
N ILE A 141 -17.60 -2.58 -21.04
CA ILE A 141 -19.05 -2.39 -20.94
C ILE A 141 -19.39 -0.94 -20.56
N MET A 142 -18.82 -0.40 -19.47
CA MET A 142 -19.20 0.91 -18.93
C MET A 142 -18.00 1.70 -18.42
N ARG A 143 -17.89 2.96 -18.86
CA ARG A 143 -16.87 3.91 -18.41
C ARG A 143 -17.33 4.70 -17.20
N THR A 144 -16.37 5.21 -16.44
CA THR A 144 -16.61 5.97 -15.21
C THR A 144 -17.33 7.28 -15.47
N LYS A 145 -17.08 7.92 -16.61
CA LYS A 145 -17.76 9.16 -17.02
C LYS A 145 -19.26 8.97 -17.27
N ASP A 146 -19.65 7.80 -17.77
CA ASP A 146 -21.04 7.52 -18.16
C ASP A 146 -21.91 7.08 -16.97
N ALA A 147 -21.27 6.71 -15.85
CA ALA A 147 -21.95 6.25 -14.65
C ALA A 147 -22.27 7.36 -13.64
N VAL A 148 -21.77 8.57 -13.85
CA VAL A 148 -22.01 9.72 -12.96
C VAL A 148 -23.38 10.32 -13.26
N THR A 149 -24.22 10.48 -12.25
CA THR A 149 -25.51 11.15 -12.39
C THR A 149 -25.34 12.68 -12.33
N PRO A 150 -26.09 13.46 -13.14
CA PRO A 150 -26.02 14.92 -13.14
C PRO A 150 -26.83 15.51 -11.98
N MET A 151 -26.52 15.12 -10.74
CA MET A 151 -27.18 15.65 -9.54
C MET A 151 -26.47 16.94 -9.09
N PRO A 152 -27.12 18.11 -9.15
CA PRO A 152 -26.55 19.34 -8.61
C PRO A 152 -26.41 19.23 -7.08
N GLY A 153 -25.29 19.69 -6.54
CA GLY A 153 -25.08 19.78 -5.09
C GLY A 153 -24.48 18.55 -4.40
N ILE A 154 -24.02 17.53 -5.14
CA ILE A 154 -23.36 16.34 -4.55
C ILE A 154 -22.10 16.68 -3.72
N ALA A 155 -21.48 17.84 -3.98
CA ALA A 155 -20.36 18.33 -3.18
C ALA A 155 -20.75 18.55 -1.71
N TRP A 156 -21.98 18.97 -1.42
CA TRP A 156 -22.44 19.22 -0.05
C TRP A 156 -22.58 17.92 0.75
N SER A 157 -23.16 16.87 0.16
CA SER A 157 -23.21 15.56 0.80
C SER A 157 -21.80 14.98 0.98
N PHE A 158 -20.91 15.15 0.00
CA PHE A 158 -19.50 14.77 0.14
C PHE A 158 -18.81 15.46 1.32
N TYR A 159 -18.95 16.78 1.48
CA TYR A 159 -18.38 17.48 2.63
C TYR A 159 -19.01 17.07 3.95
N LEU A 160 -20.34 16.88 3.99
CA LEU A 160 -21.04 16.40 5.18
C LEU A 160 -20.50 15.03 5.65
N PHE A 161 -20.42 14.06 4.75
CA PHE A 161 -19.87 12.74 5.07
C PHE A 161 -18.40 12.81 5.47
N THR A 162 -17.61 13.66 4.81
CA THR A 162 -16.20 13.87 5.16
C THR A 162 -16.06 14.40 6.60
N VAL A 163 -16.86 15.39 6.99
CA VAL A 163 -16.85 15.95 8.36
C VAL A 163 -17.28 14.89 9.38
N ILE A 164 -18.34 14.13 9.08
CA ILE A 164 -18.83 13.07 9.96
C ILE A 164 -17.74 12.02 10.16
N TYR A 165 -17.13 11.49 9.10
CA TYR A 165 -16.09 10.49 9.20
C TYR A 165 -14.83 11.02 9.89
N ALA A 166 -14.41 12.25 9.61
CA ALA A 166 -13.31 12.88 10.31
C ALA A 166 -13.57 12.99 11.82
N SER A 167 -14.79 13.40 12.21
CA SER A 167 -15.18 13.49 13.63
C SER A 167 -15.19 12.13 14.32
N LEU A 168 -15.72 11.10 13.66
CA LEU A 168 -15.75 9.73 14.16
C LEU A 168 -14.32 9.19 14.32
N SER A 169 -13.43 9.41 13.35
CA SER A 169 -12.03 9.01 13.44
C SER A 169 -11.34 9.65 14.65
N VAL A 170 -11.55 10.95 14.90
CA VAL A 170 -10.96 11.64 16.07
C VAL A 170 -11.47 11.05 17.39
N ILE A 171 -12.79 10.81 17.50
CA ILE A 171 -13.38 10.22 18.71
C ILE A 171 -12.82 8.83 18.95
N VAL A 172 -12.76 7.97 17.92
CA VAL A 172 -12.23 6.61 18.03
C VAL A 172 -10.76 6.62 18.45
N ILE A 173 -9.93 7.47 17.84
CA ILE A 173 -8.51 7.60 18.22
C ILE A 173 -8.39 8.04 19.69
N ALA A 174 -9.18 9.01 20.13
CA ALA A 174 -9.18 9.48 21.52
C ALA A 174 -9.60 8.38 22.50
N LEU A 175 -10.63 7.60 22.17
CA LEU A 175 -11.11 6.48 22.98
C LEU A 175 -10.07 5.35 23.07
N LEU A 176 -9.48 4.95 21.94
CA LEU A 176 -8.43 3.93 21.90
C LEU A 176 -7.19 4.37 22.68
N TYR A 177 -6.77 5.62 22.50
CA TYR A 177 -5.63 6.17 23.24
C TYR A 177 -5.88 6.19 24.76
N ARG A 178 -7.08 6.60 25.18
CA ARG A 178 -7.50 6.57 26.59
C ARG A 178 -7.47 5.13 27.13
N GLN A 179 -7.99 4.17 26.38
CA GLN A 179 -8.02 2.77 26.78
C GLN A 179 -6.61 2.18 26.93
N ILE A 180 -5.72 2.43 25.97
CA ILE A 180 -4.32 1.96 26.01
C ILE A 180 -3.59 2.53 27.24
N LYS A 181 -3.80 3.81 27.58
CA LYS A 181 -3.21 4.43 28.78
C LYS A 181 -3.74 3.87 30.10
N MET A 182 -4.95 3.34 30.12
CA MET A 182 -5.56 2.75 31.31
C MET A 182 -5.14 1.29 31.53
N VAL A 183 -4.52 0.64 30.55
CA VAL A 183 -4.06 -0.76 30.69
C VAL A 183 -3.10 -0.93 31.88
N PRO A 184 -2.03 -0.12 32.05
CA PRO A 184 -1.11 -0.31 33.17
C PRO A 184 -1.78 -0.15 34.54
N THR A 185 -2.71 0.81 34.70
CA THR A 185 -3.39 1.08 35.97
C THR A 185 -4.39 0.00 36.37
N LEU A 186 -5.10 -0.60 35.40
CA LEU A 186 -6.04 -1.68 35.67
C LEU A 186 -5.34 -2.98 36.11
N TYR A 187 -4.19 -3.29 35.50
CA TYR A 187 -3.47 -4.54 35.79
C TYR A 187 -2.43 -4.42 36.91
N SER A 188 -1.88 -3.23 37.19
CA SER A 188 -0.99 -3.03 38.34
C SER A 188 -1.73 -3.14 39.67
N GLY A 189 -2.96 -2.61 39.76
CA GLY A 189 -3.79 -2.66 40.97
C GLY A 189 -4.24 -4.07 41.37
N SER A 190 -4.40 -4.98 40.41
CA SER A 190 -4.72 -6.38 40.70
C SER A 190 -3.54 -7.17 41.31
N ILE A 191 -2.31 -6.84 40.93
CA ILE A 191 -1.11 -7.55 41.42
C ILE A 191 -0.86 -7.22 42.89
N ASP A 192 -0.90 -5.93 43.28
CA ASP A 192 -0.70 -5.51 44.68
C ASP A 192 -1.79 -6.06 45.63
N SER A 193 -3.04 -6.14 45.18
CA SER A 193 -4.16 -6.66 46.01
C SER A 193 -4.07 -8.17 46.30
N SER A 194 -3.31 -8.92 45.49
CA SER A 194 -3.10 -10.36 45.68
C SER A 194 -1.98 -10.67 46.67
N THR A 195 -1.01 -9.75 46.81
CA THR A 195 0.08 -9.85 47.78
C THR A 195 -0.32 -9.43 49.20
N THR A 196 -1.26 -8.49 49.38
CA THR A 196 -1.69 -8.05 50.73
C THR A 196 -2.68 -8.99 51.43
N LYS A 197 -3.20 -10.02 50.74
CA LYS A 197 -4.13 -11.01 51.33
C LYS A 197 -3.46 -12.34 51.70
N ALA A 198 -2.15 -12.46 51.48
CA ALA A 198 -1.38 -13.68 51.74
C ALA A 198 -0.58 -13.64 53.07
N ASP A 199 -0.67 -12.54 53.82
CA ASP A 199 -0.12 -12.35 55.18
C ASP A 199 -1.26 -12.23 56.19
#